data_AF-A0A4P8GS80-F1
#
_entry.id   AF-A0A4P8GS80-F1
#
_cell.length_a   1.000
_cell.length_b   1.000
_cell.length_c   1.000
_cell.angle_alpha   90.00
_cell.angle_beta   90.00
_cell.angle_gamma   90.00
#
_symmetry.space_group_name_H-M   'P 1'
#
loop_
_entity.id
_entity.type
_entity.pdbx_description
1 polymer ?
#
loop_
_entity_poly.entity_id
_entity_poly.type
_entity_poly.pdbx_seq_one_letter_code
_entity_poly.pdbx_strand_id
1 'polypeptide(L)'
;MPVIVVNEYRAYRLGQGADADRDGTKELLATFRETGGSAGWADLVNNHKPAHTQPYAPLKAEVRWRAAEALHNKLHITTRGEVHAAYATEKSLADLKKTWLCLPSQSSGVTFNYFLILCGFQSVKPDRMVTRFVEEHAGFGGQDITPMQTAELIGQVAENDPTQPRMLDHVIWRHVSGREIFRADELN
;
A
#
# COMPACT_ATOMS: atom_id res chain seq x y z
N MET A 1 4.24 0.84 7.29
CA MET A 1 5.56 0.27 7.68
C MET A 1 5.60 0.09 9.19
N PRO A 2 6.47 -0.76 9.78
CA PRO A 2 6.72 -0.71 11.21
C PRO A 2 7.22 0.69 11.57
N VAL A 3 6.69 1.29 12.64
CA VAL A 3 7.08 2.62 13.12
C VAL A 3 8.61 2.72 13.28
N ILE A 4 9.24 1.63 13.74
CA ILE A 4 10.69 1.52 13.90
C ILE A 4 11.45 1.79 12.59
N VAL A 5 11.04 1.19 11.47
CA VAL A 5 11.78 1.33 10.19
C VAL A 5 11.80 2.78 9.70
N VAL A 6 10.68 3.48 9.84
CA VAL A 6 10.58 4.89 9.43
C VAL A 6 11.38 5.78 10.37
N ASN A 7 11.38 5.49 11.67
CA ASN A 7 12.14 6.26 12.65
C ASN A 7 13.65 6.11 12.44
N GLU A 8 14.15 4.89 12.22
CA GLU A 8 15.58 4.66 11.94
C GLU A 8 16.00 5.36 10.64
N TYR A 9 15.18 5.28 9.59
CA TYR A 9 15.43 6.01 8.36
C TYR A 9 15.50 7.53 8.59
N ARG A 10 14.55 8.11 9.33
CA ARG A 10 14.55 9.55 9.67
C ARG A 10 15.79 9.93 10.48
N ALA A 11 16.18 9.12 11.45
CA ALA A 11 17.37 9.35 12.28
C ALA A 11 18.64 9.32 11.43
N TYR A 12 18.75 8.37 10.50
CA TYR A 12 19.87 8.30 9.56
C TYR A 12 19.99 9.57 8.70
N ARG A 13 18.88 10.02 8.13
CA ARG A 13 18.85 11.23 7.29
C ARG A 13 19.15 12.50 8.09
N LEU A 14 18.63 12.59 9.31
CA LEU A 14 18.96 13.69 10.23
C LEU A 14 20.46 13.72 10.55
N GLY A 15 21.09 12.56 10.76
CA GLY A 15 22.54 12.44 10.95
C GLY A 15 23.38 12.90 9.75
N GLN A 16 22.79 12.92 8.56
CA GLN A 16 23.40 13.47 7.33
C GLN A 16 23.09 14.96 7.12
N GLY A 17 22.39 15.61 8.05
CA GLY A 17 21.91 17.00 7.90
C GLY A 17 20.81 17.15 6.85
N ALA A 18 20.13 16.05 6.49
CA ALA A 18 19.07 16.03 5.48
C ALA A 18 17.67 15.95 6.13
N ASP A 19 16.66 16.22 5.30
CA ASP A 19 15.25 16.21 5.72
C ASP A 19 14.49 15.02 5.09
N ALA A 20 14.24 14.00 5.90
CA ALA A 20 13.52 12.80 5.49
C ALA A 20 12.07 13.06 5.06
N ASP A 21 11.44 14.17 5.47
CA ASP A 21 10.08 14.51 5.03
C ASP A 21 10.02 15.04 3.61
N ARG A 22 11.17 15.36 3.02
CA ARG A 22 11.32 15.80 1.62
C ARG A 22 11.91 14.74 0.71
N ASP A 23 12.31 13.60 1.27
CA ASP A 23 12.92 12.52 0.51
C ASP A 23 11.90 11.84 -0.42
N GLY A 24 12.31 11.61 -1.67
CA GLY A 24 11.62 10.80 -2.64
C GLY A 24 12.29 9.45 -2.86
N THR A 25 11.94 8.78 -3.97
CA THR A 25 12.56 7.50 -4.34
C THR A 25 14.06 7.61 -4.59
N LYS A 26 14.52 8.77 -5.08
CA LYS A 26 15.94 9.05 -5.34
C LYS A 26 16.77 9.03 -4.05
N GLU A 27 16.33 9.74 -3.02
CA GLU A 27 17.02 9.84 -1.74
C GLU A 27 16.99 8.49 -1.03
N LEU A 28 15.85 7.79 -1.04
CA LEU A 28 15.74 6.44 -0.52
C LEU A 28 16.74 5.49 -1.22
N LEU A 29 16.83 5.51 -2.55
CA LEU A 29 17.78 4.71 -3.33
C LEU A 29 19.25 5.09 -3.05
N ALA A 30 19.54 6.35 -2.70
CA ALA A 30 20.86 6.75 -2.26
C ALA A 30 21.23 6.05 -0.94
N THR A 31 20.32 6.01 0.03
CA THR A 31 20.59 5.33 1.32
C THR A 31 20.90 3.84 1.15
N PHE A 32 20.21 3.14 0.23
CA PHE A 32 20.55 1.74 -0.08
C PHE A 32 21.97 1.60 -0.65
N ARG A 33 22.42 2.52 -1.50
CA ARG A 33 23.78 2.48 -2.06
C ARG A 33 24.83 2.77 -1.00
N GLU A 34 24.57 3.76 -0.16
CA GLU A 34 25.45 4.18 0.95
C GLU A 34 25.67 3.06 1.97
N THR A 35 24.64 2.25 2.23
CA THR A 35 24.73 1.11 3.17
C THR A 35 25.20 -0.19 2.50
N GLY A 36 25.68 -0.17 1.26
CA GLY A 36 26.15 -1.40 0.59
C GLY A 36 25.03 -2.36 0.15
N GLY A 37 23.84 -1.82 -0.14
CA GLY A 37 22.68 -2.54 -0.65
C GLY A 37 21.66 -2.93 0.43
N SER A 38 20.75 -3.83 0.05
CA SER A 38 19.59 -4.23 0.88
C SER A 38 19.95 -4.88 2.21
N ALA A 39 21.09 -5.57 2.29
CA ALA A 39 21.57 -6.19 3.53
C ALA A 39 22.01 -5.14 4.55
N GLY A 40 22.92 -4.24 4.18
CA GLY A 40 23.34 -3.18 5.09
C GLY A 40 22.24 -2.15 5.36
N TRP A 41 21.28 -1.97 4.44
CA TRP A 41 20.09 -1.17 4.74
C TRP A 41 19.20 -1.86 5.79
N ALA A 42 19.12 -3.19 5.78
CA ALA A 42 18.42 -3.93 6.83
C ALA A 42 19.12 -3.82 8.19
N ASP A 43 20.46 -3.75 8.21
CA ASP A 43 21.23 -3.44 9.42
C ASP A 43 20.92 -2.02 9.92
N LEU A 44 20.91 -1.04 9.01
CA LEU A 44 20.61 0.36 9.32
C LEU A 44 19.28 0.52 10.08
N VAL A 45 18.23 -0.17 9.62
CA VAL A 45 16.89 -0.06 10.21
C VAL A 45 16.54 -1.20 11.19
N ASN A 46 17.54 -2.01 11.57
CA ASN A 46 17.40 -3.18 12.44
C ASN A 46 16.20 -4.09 12.07
N ASN A 47 16.09 -4.46 10.78
CA ASN A 47 14.97 -5.27 10.30
C ASN A 47 15.36 -6.20 9.14
N HIS A 48 15.79 -7.41 9.53
CA HIS A 48 16.18 -8.51 8.64
C HIS A 48 15.03 -9.48 8.33
N LYS A 49 13.78 -9.05 8.53
CA LYS A 49 12.64 -9.94 8.28
C LYS A 49 12.56 -10.30 6.79
N PRO A 50 12.35 -11.58 6.44
CA PRO A 50 12.13 -11.99 5.05
C PRO A 50 10.76 -11.50 4.55
N ALA A 51 10.61 -11.39 3.24
CA ALA A 51 9.37 -10.99 2.58
C ALA A 51 8.25 -12.03 2.74
N HIS A 52 8.62 -13.32 2.76
CA HIS A 52 7.74 -14.47 2.97
C HIS A 52 8.48 -15.59 3.72
N THR A 53 7.76 -16.64 4.11
CA THR A 53 8.31 -17.75 4.91
C THR A 53 8.99 -18.85 4.11
N GLN A 54 8.86 -18.87 2.77
CA GLN A 54 9.53 -19.87 1.92
C GLN A 54 11.07 -19.72 1.95
N PRO A 55 11.83 -20.81 1.75
CA PRO A 55 13.28 -20.77 1.62
C PRO A 55 13.74 -19.75 0.56
N TYR A 56 14.90 -19.13 0.80
CA TYR A 56 15.51 -18.14 -0.09
C TYR A 56 14.67 -16.86 -0.31
N ALA A 57 13.73 -16.57 0.59
CA ALA A 57 12.96 -15.33 0.57
C ALA A 57 13.90 -14.10 0.64
N PRO A 58 13.70 -13.09 -0.23
CA PRO A 58 14.44 -11.85 -0.11
C PRO A 58 14.08 -11.13 1.19
N LEU A 59 14.98 -10.29 1.69
CA LEU A 59 14.70 -9.41 2.83
C LEU A 59 13.58 -8.42 2.48
N LYS A 60 12.80 -7.97 3.47
CA LYS A 60 11.87 -6.86 3.26
C LYS A 60 12.57 -5.58 2.79
N ALA A 61 13.83 -5.39 3.16
CA ALA A 61 14.67 -4.30 2.64
C ALA A 61 14.86 -4.39 1.12
N GLU A 62 15.11 -5.60 0.59
CA GLU A 62 15.23 -5.84 -0.86
C GLU A 62 13.94 -5.51 -1.60
N VAL A 63 12.78 -5.87 -1.04
CA VAL A 63 11.49 -5.52 -1.64
C VAL A 63 11.27 -4.00 -1.67
N ARG A 64 11.71 -3.26 -0.64
CA ARG A 64 11.65 -1.79 -0.62
C ARG A 64 12.57 -1.16 -1.66
N TRP A 65 13.79 -1.69 -1.80
CA TRP A 65 14.73 -1.24 -2.83
C TRP A 65 14.16 -1.43 -4.22
N ARG A 66 13.64 -2.62 -4.54
CA ARG A 66 12.98 -2.91 -5.83
C ARG A 66 11.74 -2.04 -6.06
N ALA A 67 10.96 -1.75 -5.03
CA ALA A 67 9.82 -0.85 -5.15
C ALA A 67 10.27 0.58 -5.49
N ALA A 68 11.27 1.11 -4.79
CA ALA A 68 11.83 2.43 -5.06
C ALA A 68 12.48 2.50 -6.44
N GLU A 69 13.21 1.47 -6.86
CA GLU A 69 13.81 1.36 -8.18
C GLU A 69 12.74 1.32 -9.28
N ALA A 70 11.70 0.52 -9.10
CA ALA A 70 10.63 0.40 -10.09
C ALA A 70 9.86 1.73 -10.24
N LEU A 71 9.54 2.40 -9.13
CA LEU A 71 8.94 3.74 -9.16
C LEU A 71 9.87 4.73 -9.88
N HIS A 72 11.15 4.77 -9.51
CA HIS A 72 12.12 5.74 -10.04
C HIS A 72 12.46 5.52 -11.51
N ASN A 73 12.90 4.30 -11.86
CA ASN A 73 13.50 4.00 -13.15
C ASN A 73 12.48 3.58 -14.21
N LYS A 74 11.39 2.90 -13.83
CA LYS A 74 10.40 2.39 -14.80
C LYS A 74 9.23 3.33 -14.97
N LEU A 75 8.79 3.98 -13.88
CA LEU A 75 7.60 4.82 -13.89
C LEU A 75 7.91 6.31 -13.79
N HIS A 76 9.18 6.68 -13.54
CA HIS A 76 9.61 8.06 -13.35
C HIS A 76 8.83 8.79 -12.24
N ILE A 77 8.49 8.06 -11.17
CA ILE A 77 7.80 8.54 -9.99
C ILE A 77 8.80 8.67 -8.85
N THR A 78 8.96 9.90 -8.36
CA THR A 78 9.83 10.28 -7.25
C THR A 78 9.09 10.90 -6.08
N THR A 79 7.96 11.55 -6.34
CA THR A 79 7.19 12.31 -5.36
C THR A 79 5.76 11.81 -5.23
N ARG A 80 5.11 12.17 -4.12
CA ARG A 80 3.67 11.96 -3.94
C ARG A 80 2.85 12.63 -5.06
N GLY A 81 3.23 13.82 -5.52
CA GLY A 81 2.51 14.52 -6.59
C GLY A 81 2.48 13.75 -7.90
N GLU A 82 3.58 13.08 -8.24
CA GLU A 82 3.66 12.23 -9.44
C GLU A 82 2.82 10.96 -9.31
N VAL A 83 2.65 10.41 -8.09
CA VAL A 83 1.68 9.32 -7.86
C VAL A 83 0.25 9.80 -8.14
N HIS A 84 -0.11 11.02 -7.73
CA HIS A 84 -1.42 11.63 -8.04
C HIS A 84 -1.62 11.82 -9.55
N ALA A 85 -0.59 12.29 -10.26
CA ALA A 85 -0.64 12.39 -11.72
C ALA A 85 -0.80 11.03 -12.40
N ALA A 86 -0.07 10.01 -11.96
CA ALA A 86 -0.20 8.64 -12.48
C ALA A 86 -1.58 8.04 -12.20
N TYR A 87 -2.16 8.34 -11.04
CA TYR A 87 -3.50 7.88 -10.66
C TYR A 87 -4.61 8.48 -11.51
N ALA A 88 -4.41 9.69 -12.05
CA ALA A 88 -5.41 10.41 -12.84
C ALA A 88 -5.66 9.81 -14.25
N THR A 89 -4.86 8.84 -14.69
CA THR A 89 -5.04 8.20 -16.00
C THR A 89 -5.11 6.68 -15.85
N GLU A 90 -6.06 6.04 -16.54
CA GLU A 90 -6.24 4.58 -16.48
C GLU A 90 -4.97 3.82 -16.84
N LYS A 91 -4.26 4.27 -17.88
CA LYS A 91 -3.03 3.63 -18.35
C LYS A 91 -1.92 3.71 -17.30
N SER A 92 -1.62 4.90 -16.78
CA SER A 92 -0.54 5.06 -15.80
C SER A 92 -0.88 4.39 -14.46
N LEU A 93 -2.16 4.37 -14.06
CA LEU A 93 -2.62 3.62 -12.90
C LEU A 93 -2.44 2.12 -13.10
N ALA A 94 -2.79 1.59 -14.27
CA ALA A 94 -2.59 0.19 -14.62
C ALA A 94 -1.10 -0.21 -14.63
N ASP A 95 -0.24 0.63 -15.20
CA ASP A 95 1.21 0.41 -15.24
C ASP A 95 1.82 0.45 -13.82
N LEU A 96 1.42 1.42 -13.00
CA LEU A 96 1.80 1.52 -11.59
C LEU A 96 1.38 0.29 -10.80
N LYS A 97 0.11 -0.12 -10.93
CA LYS A 97 -0.45 -1.31 -10.28
C LYS A 97 0.31 -2.58 -10.71
N LYS A 98 0.44 -2.80 -12.02
CA LYS A 98 1.16 -3.96 -12.58
C LYS A 98 2.58 -4.05 -12.06
N THR A 99 3.29 -2.92 -12.07
CA THR A 99 4.67 -2.83 -11.57
C THR A 99 4.76 -3.21 -10.09
N TRP A 100 3.81 -2.75 -9.27
CA TRP A 100 3.77 -3.05 -7.85
C TRP A 100 3.48 -4.54 -7.58
N LEU A 101 2.52 -5.14 -8.29
CA LEU A 101 2.12 -6.53 -8.09
C LEU A 101 3.22 -7.54 -8.48
N CYS A 102 4.14 -7.15 -9.36
CA CYS A 102 5.31 -7.96 -9.72
C CYS A 102 6.40 -8.00 -8.63
N LEU A 103 6.30 -7.19 -7.58
CA LEU A 103 7.26 -7.21 -6.48
C LEU A 103 7.09 -8.48 -5.61
N PRO A 104 8.19 -9.03 -5.04
CA PRO A 104 8.10 -10.20 -4.18
C PRO A 104 7.12 -10.00 -3.03
N SER A 105 6.21 -10.97 -2.85
CA SER A 105 5.14 -10.95 -1.83
C SER A 105 4.11 -9.83 -1.96
N GLN A 106 3.98 -9.19 -3.13
CA GLN A 106 3.02 -8.09 -3.33
C GLN A 106 1.87 -8.42 -4.29
N SER A 107 1.79 -9.66 -4.79
CA SER A 107 0.81 -10.08 -5.82
C SER A 107 -0.66 -9.96 -5.40
N SER A 108 -0.96 -9.94 -4.10
CA SER A 108 -2.33 -9.77 -3.60
C SER A 108 -2.86 -8.33 -3.69
N GLY A 109 -1.99 -7.34 -3.94
CA GLY A 109 -2.38 -5.93 -4.04
C GLY A 109 -2.70 -5.24 -2.71
N VAL A 110 -2.69 -5.95 -1.59
CA VAL A 110 -2.97 -5.39 -0.25
C VAL A 110 -2.04 -4.22 0.08
N THR A 111 -0.76 -4.35 -0.25
CA THR A 111 0.24 -3.31 0.00
C THR A 111 0.19 -2.18 -1.02
N PHE A 112 -0.34 -2.44 -2.22
CA PHE A 112 -0.60 -1.41 -3.22
C PHE A 112 -1.69 -0.47 -2.73
N ASN A 113 -2.82 -1.00 -2.24
CA ASN A 113 -3.88 -0.17 -1.65
C ASN A 113 -3.37 0.61 -0.43
N TYR A 114 -2.56 -0.03 0.41
CA TYR A 114 -1.95 0.66 1.55
C TYR A 114 -0.98 1.77 1.11
N PHE A 115 -0.23 1.58 0.03
CA PHE A 115 0.59 2.62 -0.58
C PHE A 115 -0.27 3.80 -1.06
N LEU A 116 -1.40 3.54 -1.73
CA LEU A 116 -2.35 4.59 -2.13
C LEU A 116 -2.91 5.35 -0.92
N ILE A 117 -3.27 4.64 0.16
CA ILE A 117 -3.72 5.28 1.42
C ILE A 117 -2.63 6.21 1.97
N LEU A 118 -1.36 5.78 1.98
CA LEU A 118 -0.23 6.60 2.43
C LEU A 118 0.04 7.81 1.51
N CYS A 119 -0.28 7.69 0.21
CA CYS A 119 -0.25 8.81 -0.72
C CYS A 119 -1.45 9.77 -0.59
N GLY A 120 -2.41 9.48 0.28
CA GLY A 120 -3.56 10.33 0.56
C GLY A 120 -4.81 10.03 -0.27
N PHE A 121 -4.86 8.92 -1.00
CA PHE A 121 -6.06 8.52 -1.74
C PHE A 121 -7.13 7.94 -0.81
N GLN A 122 -8.41 8.10 -1.19
CA GLN A 122 -9.56 7.44 -0.55
C GLN A 122 -9.66 5.96 -0.94
N SER A 123 -8.53 5.24 -0.90
CA SER A 123 -8.48 3.79 -1.09
C SER A 123 -8.82 3.06 0.21
N VAL A 124 -9.20 1.78 0.09
CA VAL A 124 -9.53 0.89 1.20
C VAL A 124 -8.63 -0.33 1.22
N LYS A 125 -8.33 -0.82 2.42
CA LYS A 125 -7.61 -2.07 2.64
C LYS A 125 -8.60 -3.04 3.29
N PRO A 126 -9.46 -3.69 2.48
CA PRO A 126 -10.47 -4.58 3.03
C PRO A 126 -9.79 -5.75 3.73
N ASP A 127 -10.30 -6.08 4.92
CA ASP A 127 -9.83 -7.23 5.68
C ASP A 127 -10.52 -8.52 5.18
N ARG A 128 -10.21 -9.65 5.82
CA ARG A 128 -10.76 -10.95 5.42
C ARG A 128 -12.30 -11.00 5.56
N MET A 129 -12.88 -10.27 6.50
CA MET A 129 -14.34 -10.26 6.70
C MET A 129 -15.03 -9.45 5.62
N VAL A 130 -14.50 -8.26 5.32
CA VAL A 130 -15.02 -7.42 4.23
C VAL A 130 -14.84 -8.12 2.87
N THR A 131 -13.69 -8.76 2.65
CA THR A 131 -13.42 -9.55 1.43
C THR A 131 -14.47 -10.65 1.24
N ARG A 132 -14.75 -11.44 2.29
CA ARG A 132 -15.77 -12.50 2.23
C ARG A 132 -17.17 -11.97 1.99
N PHE A 133 -17.54 -10.86 2.63
CA PHE A 133 -18.83 -10.24 2.41
C PHE A 133 -19.06 -9.90 0.94
N VAL A 134 -18.07 -9.23 0.34
CA VAL A 134 -18.15 -8.84 -1.07
C VAL A 134 -18.14 -10.08 -1.97
N GLU A 135 -17.35 -11.10 -1.65
CA GLU A 135 -17.35 -12.39 -2.37
C GLU A 135 -18.74 -13.04 -2.42
N GLU A 136 -19.41 -13.09 -1.26
CA GLU A 136 -20.74 -13.68 -1.10
C GLU A 136 -21.84 -12.90 -1.85
N HIS A 137 -21.72 -11.56 -1.95
CA HIS A 137 -22.79 -10.69 -2.43
C HIS A 137 -22.55 -10.12 -3.84
N ALA A 138 -21.32 -10.11 -4.35
CA ALA A 138 -20.99 -9.55 -5.66
C ALA A 138 -21.27 -10.52 -6.83
N GLY A 139 -21.82 -11.71 -6.56
CA GLY A 139 -22.31 -12.62 -7.59
C GLY A 139 -21.21 -13.35 -8.36
N PHE A 140 -20.01 -13.51 -7.80
CA PHE A 140 -18.88 -14.19 -8.44
C PHE A 140 -19.00 -15.73 -8.53
N GLY A 141 -20.16 -16.30 -8.19
CA GLY A 141 -20.41 -17.74 -8.34
C GLY A 141 -19.45 -18.63 -7.53
N GLY A 142 -18.94 -18.13 -6.40
CA GLY A 142 -17.98 -18.85 -5.54
C GLY A 142 -16.53 -18.79 -6.01
N GLN A 143 -16.17 -17.84 -6.88
CA GLN A 143 -14.76 -17.54 -7.14
C GLN A 143 -14.16 -16.68 -6.03
N ASP A 144 -13.01 -17.12 -5.50
CA ASP A 144 -12.22 -16.34 -4.54
C ASP A 144 -11.87 -14.97 -5.15
N ILE A 145 -12.20 -13.89 -4.44
CA ILE A 145 -11.76 -12.53 -4.79
C ILE A 145 -10.58 -12.09 -3.92
N THR A 146 -9.67 -11.35 -4.53
CA THR A 146 -8.56 -10.75 -3.79
C THR A 146 -9.02 -9.52 -3.00
N PRO A 147 -8.30 -9.13 -1.93
CA PRO A 147 -8.58 -7.86 -1.23
C PRO A 147 -8.49 -6.64 -2.16
N MET A 148 -7.67 -6.72 -3.21
CA MET A 148 -7.57 -5.66 -4.20
C MET A 148 -8.83 -5.57 -5.07
N GLN A 149 -9.33 -6.68 -5.60
CA GLN A 149 -10.61 -6.71 -6.33
C GLN A 149 -11.76 -6.26 -5.43
N THR A 150 -11.74 -6.66 -4.16
CA THR A 150 -12.70 -6.19 -3.15
C THR A 150 -12.68 -4.67 -3.02
N ALA A 151 -11.48 -4.07 -2.93
CA ALA A 151 -11.34 -2.61 -2.84
C ALA A 151 -11.83 -1.90 -4.11
N GLU A 152 -11.58 -2.48 -5.29
CA GLU A 152 -12.06 -1.94 -6.57
C GLU A 152 -13.59 -1.96 -6.64
N LEU A 153 -14.23 -3.06 -6.24
CA LEU A 153 -15.68 -3.17 -6.19
C LEU A 153 -16.30 -2.18 -5.20
N ILE A 154 -15.71 -2.05 -4.00
CA ILE A 154 -16.15 -1.04 -3.02
C ILE A 154 -16.01 0.37 -3.61
N GLY A 155 -14.91 0.64 -4.33
CA GLY A 155 -14.71 1.90 -5.05
C GLY A 155 -15.81 2.17 -6.08
N GLN A 156 -16.09 1.20 -6.95
CA GLN A 156 -17.13 1.30 -7.97
C GLN A 156 -18.53 1.49 -7.37
N VAL A 157 -18.86 0.80 -6.27
CA VAL A 157 -20.13 0.99 -5.57
C VAL A 157 -20.23 2.40 -4.97
N ALA A 158 -19.13 2.88 -4.38
CA ALA A 158 -19.02 4.24 -3.84
C ALA A 158 -18.99 5.35 -4.92
N GLU A 159 -18.85 5.02 -6.20
CA GLU A 159 -19.06 5.97 -7.30
C GLU A 159 -20.55 6.07 -7.69
N ASN A 160 -21.32 5.00 -7.48
CA ASN A 160 -22.75 4.93 -7.81
C ASN A 160 -23.68 5.50 -6.72
N ASP A 161 -23.19 5.60 -5.49
CA ASP A 161 -23.82 6.23 -4.34
C ASP A 161 -22.85 7.30 -3.82
N PRO A 162 -23.25 8.55 -3.51
CA PRO A 162 -22.34 9.63 -3.07
C PRO A 162 -21.74 9.40 -1.66
N THR A 163 -21.13 8.24 -1.45
CA THR A 163 -20.52 7.77 -0.22
C THR A 163 -19.03 7.53 -0.47
N GLN A 164 -18.18 7.77 0.53
CA GLN A 164 -16.74 7.53 0.36
C GLN A 164 -16.43 6.02 0.43
N PRO A 165 -15.51 5.47 -0.40
CA PRO A 165 -15.14 4.06 -0.36
C PRO A 165 -14.75 3.57 1.05
N ARG A 166 -14.05 4.41 1.83
CA ARG A 166 -13.69 4.13 3.22
C ARG A 166 -14.88 4.02 4.15
N MET A 167 -15.91 4.85 3.93
CA MET A 167 -17.15 4.77 4.70
C MET A 167 -17.87 3.47 4.38
N LEU A 168 -17.93 3.09 3.09
CA LEU A 168 -18.55 1.84 2.66
C LEU A 168 -17.82 0.61 3.22
N ASP A 169 -16.49 0.56 3.14
CA ASP A 169 -15.66 -0.48 3.78
C ASP A 169 -15.91 -0.57 5.30
N HIS A 170 -16.00 0.58 5.98
CA HIS A 170 -16.29 0.63 7.41
C HIS A 170 -17.70 0.13 7.76
N VAL A 171 -18.71 0.50 6.97
CA VAL A 171 -20.10 0.07 7.16
C VAL A 171 -20.23 -1.43 6.94
N ILE A 172 -19.63 -1.97 5.86
CA ILE A 172 -19.56 -3.41 5.61
C ILE A 172 -18.90 -4.12 6.79
N TRP A 173 -17.75 -3.62 7.25
CA TRP A 173 -17.03 -4.20 8.37
C TRP A 173 -17.86 -4.24 9.66
N ARG A 174 -18.59 -3.16 9.98
CA ARG A 174 -19.48 -3.14 11.15
C ARG A 174 -20.63 -4.15 11.02
N HIS A 175 -21.25 -4.21 9.84
CA HIS A 175 -22.32 -5.15 9.54
C HIS A 175 -21.86 -6.60 9.78
N VAL A 176 -20.71 -7.00 9.22
CA VAL A 176 -20.21 -8.39 9.36
C VAL A 176 -19.59 -8.72 10.70
N SER A 177 -19.08 -7.72 11.44
CA SER A 177 -18.53 -7.91 12.79
C SER A 177 -19.59 -7.92 13.89
N GLY A 178 -20.87 -7.71 13.56
CA GLY A 178 -21.98 -7.67 14.51
C GLY A 178 -21.96 -6.46 15.43
N ARG A 179 -21.26 -5.38 15.05
CA ARG A 179 -21.19 -4.13 15.81
C ARG A 179 -22.23 -3.16 15.28
N GLU A 180 -22.88 -2.42 16.18
CA GLU A 180 -23.93 -1.45 15.81
C GLU A 180 -23.45 -0.49 14.71
N ILE A 181 -24.27 -0.31 13.69
CA ILE A 181 -24.08 0.71 12.65
C ILE A 181 -24.71 1.98 13.22
N PHE A 182 -23.89 2.93 13.69
CA PHE A 182 -24.43 4.22 14.10
C PHE A 182 -25.03 4.89 12.87
N ARG A 183 -26.34 5.16 12.90
CA ARG A 183 -26.96 6.01 11.90
C ARG A 183 -26.51 7.44 12.14
N ALA A 184 -26.36 8.23 11.08
CA ALA A 184 -26.02 9.65 11.19
C ALA A 184 -26.99 10.41 12.12
N ASP A 185 -28.21 9.90 12.25
CA ASP A 185 -29.30 10.37 13.10
C ASP A 185 -29.01 10.24 14.62
N GLU A 186 -28.00 9.47 15.02
CA GLU A 186 -27.61 9.21 16.42
C GLU A 186 -26.38 10.03 16.86
N LEU A 187 -25.84 10.87 15.98
CA LEU A 187 -24.74 11.80 16.26
C LEU A 187 -25.28 13.25 16.33
N ASN A 188 -26.20 13.50 17.27
CA ASN A 188 -26.57 14.86 17.71
C ASN A 188 -25.90 15.19 19.05
#